data_AF-A0A2S9F996-F1
#
_entry.id   AF-A0A2S9F996-F1
#
_cell.length_a   1.000
_cell.length_b   1.000
_cell.length_c   1.000
_cell.angle_alpha   90.00
_cell.angle_beta   90.00
_cell.angle_gamma   90.00
#
_symmetry.space_group_name_H-M   'P 1'
#
loop_
_entity.id
_entity.type
_entity.pdbx_description
1 polymer ?
#
loop_
_entity_poly.entity_id
_entity_poly.type
_entity_poly.pdbx_seq_one_letter_code
_entity_poly.pdbx_strand_id
1 'polypeptide(L)' 'MATKPKKNARYDLKAADRKRNLFVQIGLTAVVVIFAVSLVLYIVLSADDKPTAGEARGIRVEAASVVKKEGTDEPKVVVG' A
#
# COMPACT_ATOMS: atom_id res chain seq x y z
N MET A 1 -7.05 37.86 -60.77
CA MET A 1 -6.53 37.37 -59.48
C MET A 1 -7.47 36.28 -58.96
N ALA A 2 -6.98 35.08 -58.66
CA ALA A 2 -7.82 34.00 -58.15
C ALA A 2 -8.04 34.15 -56.64
N THR A 3 -9.29 34.38 -56.22
CA THR A 3 -9.69 34.44 -54.82
C THR A 3 -9.75 33.02 -54.24
N LYS A 4 -8.66 32.57 -53.61
CA LYS A 4 -8.70 31.34 -52.80
C LYS A 4 -9.62 31.59 -51.59
N PRO A 5 -10.70 30.81 -51.38
CA PRO A 5 -11.51 30.95 -50.18
C PRO A 5 -10.66 30.56 -48.97
N LYS A 6 -10.42 31.52 -48.06
CA LYS A 6 -9.85 31.26 -46.74
C LYS A 6 -10.87 30.45 -45.93
N LYS A 7 -10.76 29.12 -45.97
CA LYS A 7 -11.59 28.23 -45.15
C LYS A 7 -11.07 28.28 -43.71
N ASN A 8 -11.91 28.73 -42.78
CA ASN A 8 -11.61 28.69 -41.35
C ASN A 8 -11.37 27.23 -40.92
N ALA A 9 -10.32 26.99 -40.14
CA ALA A 9 -10.05 25.66 -39.59
C ALA A 9 -11.26 25.20 -38.76
N ARG A 10 -11.92 24.11 -39.20
CA ARG A 10 -13.01 23.52 -38.42
C ARG A 10 -12.38 22.61 -37.37
N TYR A 11 -12.32 23.11 -36.15
CA TYR A 11 -11.89 22.33 -35.00
C TYR A 11 -13.04 21.44 -34.56
N ASP A 12 -12.86 20.11 -34.61
CA ASP A 12 -13.83 19.16 -34.09
C ASP A 12 -13.69 19.08 -32.56
N LEU A 13 -14.43 19.96 -31.89
CA LEU A 13 -14.49 20.03 -30.43
C LEU A 13 -14.91 18.68 -29.80
N LYS A 14 -15.69 17.86 -30.53
CA LYS A 14 -16.20 16.58 -30.06
C LYS A 14 -15.14 15.48 -30.11
N ALA A 15 -14.27 15.51 -31.11
CA ALA A 15 -13.10 14.63 -31.17
C ALA A 15 -12.12 14.92 -30.03
N ALA A 16 -11.89 16.20 -29.73
CA ALA A 16 -11.04 16.61 -28.61
C ALA A 16 -11.61 16.16 -27.25
N ASP A 17 -12.92 16.30 -27.05
CA ASP A 17 -13.58 15.91 -25.82
C ASP A 17 -13.55 14.39 -25.57
N ARG A 18 -13.81 13.59 -26.63
CA ARG A 18 -13.70 12.13 -26.55
C ARG A 18 -12.30 11.67 -26.15
N LYS A 19 -11.27 12.33 -26.70
CA LYS A 19 -9.88 12.03 -26.39
C LYS A 19 -9.56 12.33 -24.92
N ARG A 20 -10.07 13.45 -24.38
CA ARG A 20 -9.93 13.81 -22.96
C ARG A 20 -10.61 12.81 -22.05
N ASN A 21 -11.83 12.40 -22.36
CA ASN A 21 -12.55 11.42 -21.55
C ASN A 21 -11.79 10.08 -21.47
N LEU A 22 -11.24 9.61 -22.60
CA LEU A 22 -10.38 8.43 -22.64
C LEU A 22 -9.14 8.59 -21.76
N PHE A 23 -8.44 9.72 -21.82
CA PHE A 23 -7.28 9.96 -20.97
C PHE A 23 -7.63 9.96 -19.48
N VAL A 24 -8.75 10.57 -19.10
CA VAL A 24 -9.22 10.59 -17.71
C VAL A 24 -9.58 9.18 -17.24
N GLN A 25 -10.31 8.42 -18.06
CA GLN A 25 -10.69 7.06 -17.71
C GLN A 25 -9.46 6.15 -17.54
N ILE A 26 -8.51 6.21 -18.48
CA ILE A 26 -7.26 5.44 -18.39
C ILE A 26 -6.45 5.86 -17.17
N GLY A 27 -6.29 7.16 -16.95
CA GLY A 27 -5.56 7.70 -15.80
C GLY A 27 -6.16 7.26 -14.46
N LEU A 28 -7.48 7.42 -14.31
CA LEU A 28 -8.16 7.04 -13.08
C LEU A 28 -8.12 5.53 -12.85
N THR A 29 -8.32 4.72 -13.90
CA THR A 29 -8.22 3.26 -13.81
C THR A 29 -6.80 2.83 -13.42
N ALA A 30 -5.77 3.44 -14.01
CA ALA A 30 -4.38 3.12 -13.70
C ALA A 30 -4.03 3.41 -12.23
N VAL A 31 -4.51 4.53 -11.67
CA VAL A 31 -4.31 4.86 -10.24
C VAL A 31 -4.89 3.79 -9.32
N VAL A 32 -6.12 3.33 -9.61
CA VAL A 32 -6.77 2.27 -8.81
C VAL A 32 -5.99 0.97 -8.89
N VAL A 33 -5.54 0.58 -10.08
CA VAL A 33 -4.76 -0.65 -10.28
C VAL A 33 -3.42 -0.57 -9.55
N ILE A 34 -2.70 0.55 -9.67
CA ILE A 34 -1.43 0.76 -8.96
C ILE A 34 -1.65 0.66 -7.45
N PHE A 35 -2.68 1.31 -6.91
CA PHE A 35 -2.99 1.27 -5.48
C PHE A 35 -3.27 -0.16 -4.99
N ALA A 36 -4.10 -0.91 -5.71
CA ALA A 36 -4.42 -2.30 -5.35
C ALA A 36 -3.18 -3.20 -5.36
N VAL A 37 -2.36 -3.13 -6.41
CA VAL A 37 -1.12 -3.93 -6.52
C VAL A 37 -0.13 -3.54 -5.43
N SER A 38 0.00 -2.24 -5.13
CA SER A 38 0.91 -1.74 -4.09
C SER A 38 0.51 -2.24 -2.71
N LEU A 39 -0.79 -2.22 -2.39
CA LEU A 39 -1.31 -2.71 -1.11
C LEU A 39 -1.08 -4.23 -0.97
N VAL A 40 -1.37 -5.00 -2.01
CA VAL A 40 -1.14 -6.46 -2.00
C VAL A 40 0.34 -6.77 -1.81
N LEU A 41 1.22 -6.11 -2.56
CA LEU A 41 2.66 -6.31 -2.47
C LEU A 41 3.18 -5.94 -1.07
N TYR A 42 2.72 -4.82 -0.50
CA TYR A 42 3.07 -4.42 0.87
C TYR A 42 2.70 -5.49 1.90
N ILE A 43 1.48 -6.05 1.81
CA ILE A 43 1.01 -7.08 2.73
C ILE A 43 1.88 -8.34 2.62
N VAL A 44 2.14 -8.82 1.39
CA VAL A 44 2.94 -10.04 1.16
C VAL A 44 4.37 -9.87 1.68
N LEU A 45 5.01 -8.74 1.41
CA LEU A 45 6.39 -8.50 1.88
C LEU A 45 6.49 -8.20 3.38
N SER A 46 5.43 -7.67 4.01
CA SER A 46 5.41 -7.35 5.44
C SER A 46 4.87 -8.49 6.31
N ALA A 47 4.54 -9.64 5.73
CA ALA A 47 3.90 -10.75 6.43
C ALA A 47 4.83 -11.42 7.45
N ASP A 48 6.14 -11.44 7.20
CA ASP A 48 7.11 -12.11 8.08
C ASP A 48 7.43 -11.31 9.37
N ASP A 49 7.31 -9.97 9.31
CA ASP A 49 7.66 -9.09 10.44
C ASP A 49 6.51 -8.87 11.43
N LYS A 50 5.29 -9.25 11.05
CA LYS A 50 4.07 -8.92 11.81
C LYS A 50 3.45 -10.20 12.36
N PRO A 51 3.28 -10.32 13.69
CA PRO A 51 2.57 -11.45 14.27
C PRO A 51 1.16 -11.49 13.69
N THR A 52 0.71 -12.68 13.31
CA THR A 52 -0.63 -12.86 12.72
C THR A 52 -1.67 -12.37 13.72
N ALA A 53 -2.76 -11.75 13.27
CA ALA A 53 -3.82 -11.31 14.18
C ALA A 53 -4.33 -12.50 15.01
N GLY A 54 -4.14 -12.46 16.34
CA GLY A 54 -4.43 -13.57 17.26
C GLY A 54 -3.20 -14.32 17.78
N GLU A 55 -2.01 -14.01 17.28
CA GLU A 55 -0.75 -14.54 17.80
C GLU A 55 -0.41 -13.82 19.11
N ALA A 56 -0.83 -14.44 20.22
CA ALA A 56 -0.47 -14.01 21.56
C ALA A 56 1.06 -14.13 21.70
N ARG A 57 1.78 -13.02 21.51
CA ARG A 57 3.17 -12.93 21.97
C ARG A 57 3.15 -13.14 23.47
N GLY A 58 3.72 -14.25 23.94
CA GLY A 58 3.92 -14.50 25.35
C GLY A 58 4.70 -13.33 25.93
N ILE A 59 4.02 -12.42 26.64
CA ILE A 59 4.69 -11.34 27.35
C ILE A 59 5.41 -12.00 28.51
N ARG A 60 6.74 -12.10 28.42
CA ARG A 60 7.57 -12.51 29.54
C ARG A 60 7.61 -11.37 30.53
N VAL A 61 6.71 -11.40 31.51
CA VAL A 61 6.69 -10.46 32.63
C VAL A 61 7.65 -11.00 33.68
N GLU A 62 8.85 -10.40 33.76
CA GLU A 62 9.77 -10.64 34.87
C GLU A 62 9.61 -9.53 35.90
N ALA A 63 9.57 -9.88 37.18
CA ALA A 63 9.68 -8.87 38.23
C ALA A 63 11.06 -8.19 38.14
N ALA A 64 11.13 -6.90 38.47
CA ALA A 64 12.37 -6.12 38.42
C ALA A 64 13.51 -6.74 39.25
N SER A 65 13.18 -7.62 40.20
CA SER A 65 14.11 -8.47 40.92
C SER A 65 13.49 -9.85 41.11
N VAL A 66 14.18 -10.90 40.65
CA VAL A 66 13.78 -12.30 40.80
C VAL A 66 14.86 -13.05 41.58
N VAL A 67 14.43 -13.98 42.43
CA VAL A 67 15.36 -14.90 43.10
C VAL A 67 15.88 -15.89 42.05
N LYS A 68 17.19 -15.90 41.83
CA LYS A 68 17.87 -16.72 40.83
C LYS A 68 18.30 -18.07 41.40
N LYS A 69 18.51 -19.06 40.54
CA LYS A 69 19.23 -20.30 40.92
C LYS A 69 20.71 -19.97 41.15
N GLU A 70 21.36 -20.70 42.04
CA GLU A 70 22.79 -20.50 42.32
C GLU A 70 23.62 -20.65 41.04
N GLY A 71 24.45 -19.63 40.77
CA GLY A 71 25.35 -19.63 39.61
C GLY A 71 24.68 -19.39 38.24
N THR A 72 23.40 -19.03 38.19
CA THR A 72 22.69 -18.76 36.92
C THR A 72 21.89 -17.47 36.97
N ASP A 73 21.52 -16.94 35.80
CA ASP A 73 20.57 -15.84 35.68
C ASP A 73 19.10 -16.29 35.62
N GLU A 74 18.84 -17.60 35.73
CA GLU A 74 17.49 -18.14 35.66
C GLU A 74 16.72 -17.96 36.97
N PRO A 75 15.42 -17.60 36.91
CA PRO A 75 14.58 -17.53 38.10
C PRO A 75 14.40 -18.92 38.73
N LYS A 76 14.32 -18.95 40.05
CA LYS A 76 14.16 -20.17 40.84
C LYS A 76 12.76 -20.80 40.67
N VAL A 77 11.75 -20.00 40.35
CA VAL A 77 10.38 -20.43 40.11
C VAL A 77 9.84 -19.70 38.88
N VAL A 78 9.19 -20.45 38.00
CA VAL A 78 8.42 -19.94 36.86
C VAL A 78 6.98 -20.37 37.09
N VAL A 79 6.04 -19.43 37.00
CA VAL A 79 4.61 -19.72 37.01
C VAL A 79 4.15 -19.70 35.55
N GLY A 80 3.66 -20.85 35.06
CA GLY A 80 3.14 -21.03 33.71
C GLY A 80 1.62 -21.11 33.69
#